data_AF-A0A2U3K2H5-F1
#
_entry.id   AF-A0A2U3K2H5-F1
#
_cell.length_a   1.000
_cell.length_b   1.000
_cell.length_c   1.000
_cell.angle_alpha   90.00
_cell.angle_beta   90.00
_cell.angle_gamma   90.00
#
_symmetry.space_group_name_H-M   'P 1'
#
loop_
_entity.id
_entity.type
_entity.pdbx_description
1 polymer ?
#
loop_
_entity_poly.entity_id
_entity_poly.type
_entity_poly.pdbx_seq_one_letter_code
_entity_poly.pdbx_strand_id
1 'polypeptide(L)'
;MNDEKVSEFELTIPIERPIQAEFFARSDHHLVPRGYRTLMVWQLAEIFYNRLGLYSALEAACIPYSNYPKSLDLSSALFKGKVDYAFLYSSEAKQLGLPYIALPSKINLSNPAYANFYDQASVTVESKIPGKDVIIHGRPIEFAIGLSKEGQYSELAQSFVDLLTGPEGSSILEECGMIPC
;
A
#
# COMPACT_ATOMS: atom_id res chain seq x y z
N MET A 1 21.24 -3.62 15.59
CA MET A 1 20.55 -4.40 14.55
C MET A 1 19.48 -3.47 14.05
N ASN A 2 19.79 -2.71 13.00
CA ASN A 2 18.90 -1.66 12.52
C ASN A 2 17.79 -2.33 11.73
N ASP A 3 16.56 -2.19 12.21
CA ASP A 3 15.37 -2.53 11.44
C ASP A 3 15.27 -1.53 10.27
N GLU A 4 15.77 -1.94 9.10
CA GLU A 4 15.53 -1.26 7.83
C GLU A 4 14.04 -1.31 7.53
N LYS A 5 13.35 -0.20 7.81
CA LYS A 5 11.96 0.01 7.44
C LYS A 5 11.92 0.23 5.92
N VAL A 6 11.04 -0.45 5.18
CA VAL A 6 10.68 -0.10 3.79
C VAL A 6 9.24 0.44 3.82
N SER A 7 8.71 0.98 2.73
CA SER A 7 7.37 1.59 2.71
C SER A 7 6.29 0.67 3.33
N GLU A 8 5.61 1.16 4.38
CA GLU A 8 4.67 0.39 5.19
C GLU A 8 3.20 0.62 4.78
N PHE A 9 2.36 -0.40 4.95
CA PHE A 9 0.92 -0.33 4.72
C PHE A 9 0.15 -0.05 6.02
N GLU A 10 -0.65 1.01 6.05
CA GLU A 10 -1.22 1.55 7.29
C GLU A 10 -2.72 1.83 7.22
N LEU A 11 -3.36 1.90 8.39
CA LEU A 11 -4.77 2.26 8.55
C LEU A 11 -4.89 3.74 8.97
N THR A 12 -5.61 4.56 8.21
CA THR A 12 -5.65 6.03 8.42
C THR A 12 -6.98 6.49 9.04
N ILE A 13 -7.00 7.54 9.87
CA ILE A 13 -8.17 8.06 10.62
C ILE A 13 -8.50 9.52 10.21
N PRO A 14 -9.77 9.97 10.08
CA PRO A 14 -10.12 11.37 9.91
C PRO A 14 -10.03 12.14 11.24
N ILE A 15 -9.81 13.46 11.13
CA ILE A 15 -9.38 14.30 12.26
C ILE A 15 -10.55 14.76 13.16
N GLU A 16 -11.83 14.73 12.71
CA GLU A 16 -12.92 15.39 13.45
C GLU A 16 -14.30 14.70 13.36
N ARG A 17 -14.52 13.56 14.06
CA ARG A 17 -15.88 13.07 14.30
C ARG A 17 -16.04 12.25 15.59
N PRO A 18 -17.14 12.40 16.36
CA PRO A 18 -17.52 11.42 17.37
C PRO A 18 -17.83 10.06 16.72
N ILE A 19 -17.27 8.98 17.28
CA ILE A 19 -17.34 7.61 16.75
C ILE A 19 -18.80 7.15 16.72
N GLN A 20 -19.43 7.15 15.54
CA GLN A 20 -20.77 6.62 15.33
C GLN A 20 -20.78 5.87 13.99
N ALA A 21 -20.71 4.53 14.09
CA ALA A 21 -20.44 3.55 13.02
C ALA A 21 -19.08 3.74 12.31
N GLU A 22 -18.24 2.70 12.33
CA GLU A 22 -16.89 2.72 11.75
C GLU A 22 -16.96 2.27 10.29
N PHE A 23 -16.96 3.22 9.35
CA PHE A 23 -16.93 2.93 7.92
C PHE A 23 -15.49 2.89 7.43
N PHE A 24 -15.07 1.77 6.85
CA PHE A 24 -13.75 1.69 6.23
C PHE A 24 -13.83 1.22 4.78
N ALA A 25 -12.83 1.62 4.01
CA ALA A 25 -12.79 1.35 2.58
C ALA A 25 -11.38 0.99 2.10
N ARG A 26 -11.35 0.29 0.97
CA ARG A 26 -10.15 -0.03 0.19
C ARG A 26 -10.37 0.33 -1.27
N SER A 27 -9.26 0.46 -2.00
CA SER A 27 -9.32 0.61 -3.46
C SER A 27 -9.53 -0.73 -4.16
N ASP A 28 -9.84 -0.66 -5.45
CA ASP A 28 -10.05 -1.85 -6.27
C ASP A 28 -8.73 -2.61 -6.49
N HIS A 29 -8.72 -3.86 -6.04
CA HIS A 29 -7.64 -4.80 -6.22
C HIS A 29 -7.35 -5.18 -7.68
N HIS A 30 -8.30 -5.05 -8.60
CA HIS A 30 -8.07 -5.27 -10.02
C HIS A 30 -7.35 -4.08 -10.69
N LEU A 31 -7.42 -2.88 -10.10
CA LEU A 31 -6.95 -1.66 -10.74
C LEU A 31 -5.67 -1.09 -10.15
N VAL A 32 -5.46 -1.22 -8.83
CA VAL A 32 -4.32 -0.58 -8.15
C VAL A 32 -3.62 -1.51 -7.15
N PRO A 33 -2.28 -1.43 -7.04
CA PRO A 33 -1.50 -2.22 -6.08
C PRO A 33 -1.96 -2.14 -4.63
N ARG A 34 -2.37 -0.96 -4.19
CA ARG A 34 -2.89 -0.73 -2.86
C ARG A 34 -4.13 -1.57 -2.55
N GLY A 35 -4.98 -1.82 -3.55
CA GLY A 35 -6.19 -2.62 -3.41
C GLY A 35 -5.88 -4.08 -3.08
N TYR A 36 -5.07 -4.74 -3.90
CA TYR A 36 -4.71 -6.14 -3.64
C TYR A 36 -3.79 -6.28 -2.42
N ARG A 37 -2.92 -5.30 -2.14
CA ARG A 37 -2.10 -5.29 -0.93
C ARG A 37 -2.94 -5.17 0.33
N THR A 38 -4.06 -4.43 0.31
CA THR A 38 -5.02 -4.40 1.45
C THR A 38 -5.52 -5.81 1.78
N LEU A 39 -5.94 -6.56 0.76
CA LEU A 39 -6.42 -7.92 0.94
C LEU A 39 -5.33 -8.85 1.47
N MET A 40 -4.09 -8.69 0.99
CA MET A 40 -2.93 -9.44 1.53
C MET A 40 -2.71 -9.14 3.02
N VAL A 41 -2.73 -7.86 3.41
CA VAL A 41 -2.59 -7.47 4.83
C VAL A 41 -3.68 -8.13 5.68
N TRP A 42 -4.92 -8.20 5.21
CA TRP A 42 -6.02 -8.85 5.95
C TRP A 42 -5.83 -10.36 6.08
N GLN A 43 -5.38 -11.05 5.03
CA GLN A 43 -5.05 -12.47 5.09
C GLN A 43 -3.90 -12.73 6.07
N LEU A 44 -2.85 -11.90 6.04
CA LEU A 44 -1.72 -11.98 6.96
C LEU A 44 -2.11 -11.65 8.40
N ALA A 45 -3.03 -10.70 8.61
CA ALA A 45 -3.56 -10.34 9.92
C ALA A 45 -4.32 -11.50 10.57
N GLU A 46 -5.12 -12.24 9.80
CA GLU A 46 -5.81 -13.43 10.28
C GLU A 46 -4.83 -14.47 10.85
N ILE A 47 -3.75 -14.74 10.11
CA ILE A 47 -2.67 -15.65 10.52
C ILE A 47 -1.93 -15.08 11.74
N PHE A 48 -1.53 -13.82 11.69
CA PHE A 48 -0.70 -13.18 12.72
C PHE A 48 -1.42 -13.05 14.07
N TYR A 49 -2.69 -12.67 14.07
CA TYR A 49 -3.49 -12.52 15.28
C TYR A 49 -4.18 -13.82 15.72
N ASN A 50 -4.01 -14.91 14.97
CA ASN A 50 -4.68 -16.19 15.19
C ASN A 50 -6.21 -16.02 15.34
N ARG A 51 -6.81 -15.24 14.42
CA ARG A 51 -8.22 -14.84 14.42
C ARG A 51 -8.89 -15.39 13.18
N LEU A 52 -9.27 -16.67 13.23
CA LEU A 52 -9.96 -17.34 12.12
C LEU A 52 -11.21 -16.56 11.69
N GLY A 53 -11.33 -16.31 10.38
CA GLY A 53 -12.44 -15.56 9.78
C GLY A 53 -12.30 -14.03 9.83
N LEU A 54 -11.17 -13.50 10.32
CA LEU A 54 -10.91 -12.06 10.33
C LEU A 54 -10.91 -11.47 8.92
N TYR A 55 -10.29 -12.15 7.94
CA TYR A 55 -10.26 -11.70 6.55
C TYR A 55 -11.68 -11.53 6.01
N SER A 56 -12.51 -12.57 6.13
CA SER A 56 -13.89 -12.56 5.63
C SER A 56 -14.76 -11.52 6.34
N ALA A 57 -14.54 -11.32 7.64
CA ALA A 57 -15.24 -10.30 8.42
C ALA A 57 -14.87 -8.88 7.95
N LEU A 58 -13.59 -8.61 7.72
CA LEU A 58 -13.12 -7.33 7.18
C LEU A 58 -13.65 -7.08 5.78
N GLU A 59 -13.61 -8.10 4.90
CA GLU A 59 -14.13 -7.97 3.55
C GLU A 59 -15.65 -7.70 3.53
N ALA A 60 -16.42 -8.39 4.37
CA ALA A 60 -17.86 -8.20 4.47
C ALA A 60 -18.26 -6.83 5.07
N ALA A 61 -17.45 -6.28 5.98
CA ALA A 61 -17.70 -4.99 6.62
C ALA A 61 -17.18 -3.80 5.79
N CYS A 62 -16.26 -4.04 4.85
CA CYS A 62 -15.68 -3.00 4.01
C CYS A 62 -16.72 -2.42 3.05
N ILE A 63 -16.70 -1.09 2.87
CA ILE A 63 -17.45 -0.46 1.77
C ILE A 63 -17.02 -1.09 0.44
N PRO A 64 -17.95 -1.42 -0.47
CA PRO A 64 -17.62 -2.02 -1.76
C PRO A 64 -16.49 -1.27 -2.48
N TYR A 65 -15.47 -1.99 -2.92
CA TYR A 65 -14.28 -1.42 -3.56
C TYR A 65 -14.62 -0.61 -4.83
N SER A 66 -15.76 -0.90 -5.47
CA SER A 66 -16.29 -0.17 -6.62
C SER A 66 -16.68 1.27 -6.31
N ASN A 67 -16.85 1.63 -5.04
CA ASN A 67 -17.15 3.01 -4.63
C ASN A 67 -15.92 3.92 -4.69
N TYR A 68 -14.72 3.37 -4.51
CA TYR A 68 -13.45 4.11 -4.49
C TYR A 68 -12.35 3.38 -5.28
N PRO A 69 -12.57 3.15 -6.59
CA PRO A 69 -11.74 2.24 -7.37
C PRO A 69 -10.29 2.70 -7.49
N LYS A 70 -10.05 4.01 -7.59
CA LYS A 70 -8.71 4.59 -7.76
C LYS A 70 -8.18 5.16 -6.45
N SER A 71 -6.86 5.36 -6.42
CA SER A 71 -6.21 5.80 -5.19
C SER A 71 -6.72 7.14 -4.68
N LEU A 72 -6.86 8.10 -5.60
CA LEU A 72 -7.30 9.47 -5.34
C LEU A 72 -8.75 9.55 -4.83
N ASP A 73 -9.63 8.66 -5.30
CA ASP A 73 -11.04 8.65 -4.92
C ASP A 73 -11.18 8.34 -3.42
N LEU A 74 -10.42 7.34 -2.94
CA LEU A 74 -10.41 6.94 -1.53
C LEU A 74 -9.84 8.03 -0.62
N SER A 75 -8.71 8.63 -1.01
CA SER A 75 -8.10 9.71 -0.24
C SER A 75 -9.04 10.92 -0.15
N SER A 76 -9.74 11.27 -1.24
CA SER A 76 -10.78 12.31 -1.23
C SER A 76 -11.98 11.96 -0.34
N ALA A 77 -12.38 10.68 -0.28
CA ALA A 77 -13.46 10.22 0.58
C ALA A 77 -13.12 10.37 2.07
N LEU A 78 -11.87 10.06 2.44
CA LEU A 78 -11.36 10.23 3.79
C LEU A 78 -11.37 11.71 4.21
N PHE A 79 -10.86 12.62 3.38
CA PHE A 79 -10.90 14.07 3.65
C PHE A 79 -12.31 14.63 3.79
N LYS A 80 -13.26 14.08 3.02
CA LYS A 80 -14.68 14.50 3.07
C LYS A 80 -15.46 13.82 4.20
N GLY A 81 -14.82 12.99 5.03
CA GLY A 81 -15.47 12.25 6.10
C GLY A 81 -16.53 11.26 5.62
N LYS A 82 -16.40 10.77 4.38
CA LYS A 82 -17.28 9.73 3.80
C LYS A 82 -16.89 8.32 4.26
N VAL A 83 -15.66 8.17 4.73
CA VAL A 83 -15.12 6.95 5.34
C VAL A 83 -14.31 7.37 6.57
N ASP A 84 -14.36 6.56 7.62
CA ASP A 84 -13.62 6.75 8.87
C ASP A 84 -12.26 6.07 8.83
N TYR A 85 -12.09 5.03 8.03
CA TYR A 85 -10.76 4.47 7.81
C TYR A 85 -10.48 4.10 6.36
N ALA A 86 -9.22 4.26 5.98
CA ALA A 86 -8.72 3.85 4.69
C ALA A 86 -7.36 3.17 4.83
N PHE A 87 -7.14 2.17 3.99
CA PHE A 87 -5.87 1.48 3.87
C PHE A 87 -4.98 2.20 2.86
N LEU A 88 -3.93 2.85 3.35
CA LEU A 88 -3.02 3.73 2.59
C LEU A 88 -1.56 3.28 2.77
N TYR A 89 -0.68 3.74 1.88
CA TYR A 89 0.76 3.69 2.17
C TYR A 89 1.10 4.77 3.21
N SER A 90 1.97 4.44 4.15
CA SER A 90 2.50 5.40 5.14
C SER A 90 3.07 6.68 4.51
N SER A 91 3.76 6.56 3.37
CA SER A 91 4.26 7.71 2.60
C SER A 91 3.14 8.61 2.08
N GLU A 92 2.05 8.03 1.57
CA GLU A 92 0.87 8.76 1.12
C GLU A 92 0.16 9.45 2.31
N ALA A 93 0.00 8.75 3.44
CA ALA A 93 -0.58 9.34 4.65
C ALA A 93 0.25 10.53 5.14
N LYS A 94 1.59 10.41 5.15
CA LYS A 94 2.51 11.50 5.51
C LYS A 94 2.38 12.70 4.58
N GLN A 95 2.39 12.48 3.27
CA GLN A 95 2.26 13.55 2.27
C GLN A 95 0.91 14.28 2.35
N LEU A 96 -0.14 13.56 2.74
CA LEU A 96 -1.48 14.11 2.93
C LEU A 96 -1.70 14.70 4.33
N GLY A 97 -0.73 14.59 5.24
CA GLY A 97 -0.86 15.07 6.62
C GLY A 97 -1.93 14.33 7.43
N LEU A 98 -2.22 13.07 7.07
CA LEU A 98 -3.26 12.26 7.70
C LEU A 98 -2.69 11.43 8.86
N PRO A 99 -3.38 11.35 10.01
CA PRO A 99 -2.96 10.46 11.09
C PRO A 99 -3.22 9.00 10.72
N TYR A 100 -2.31 8.11 11.10
CA TYR A 100 -2.41 6.69 10.79
C TYR A 100 -2.01 5.82 11.99
N ILE A 101 -2.51 4.60 11.96
CA ILE A 101 -2.20 3.51 12.88
C ILE A 101 -1.18 2.62 12.19
N ALA A 102 -0.03 2.47 12.84
CA ALA A 102 1.03 1.57 12.42
C ALA A 102 0.61 0.10 12.59
N LEU A 103 0.57 -0.66 11.50
CA LEU A 103 0.39 -2.11 11.51
C LEU A 103 1.73 -2.81 11.77
N PRO A 104 1.74 -4.00 12.41
CA PRO A 104 2.97 -4.75 12.62
C PRO A 104 3.73 -5.01 11.32
N SER A 105 5.05 -4.83 11.35
CA SER A 105 5.93 -5.06 10.18
C SER A 105 5.75 -6.44 9.57
N LYS A 106 5.43 -7.46 10.38
CA LYS A 106 5.15 -8.83 9.93
C LYS A 106 3.90 -8.98 9.04
N ILE A 107 3.00 -8.01 9.00
CA ILE A 107 1.79 -8.06 8.17
C ILE A 107 1.68 -6.91 7.17
N ASN A 108 2.38 -5.79 7.39
CA ASN A 108 2.20 -4.56 6.62
C ASN A 108 3.02 -4.49 5.32
N LEU A 109 3.70 -5.58 4.95
CA LEU A 109 4.52 -5.73 3.74
C LEU A 109 5.75 -4.81 3.68
N SER A 110 6.19 -4.24 4.80
CA SER A 110 7.32 -3.29 4.83
C SER A 110 8.69 -3.94 4.98
N ASN A 111 8.81 -5.03 5.73
CA ASN A 111 10.13 -5.51 6.13
C ASN A 111 10.55 -6.74 5.28
N PRO A 112 11.66 -6.67 4.51
CA PRO A 112 12.15 -7.77 3.69
C PRO A 112 12.42 -9.06 4.47
N ALA A 113 12.73 -8.98 5.78
CA ALA A 113 12.95 -10.14 6.63
C ALA A 113 11.71 -11.05 6.76
N TYR A 114 10.51 -10.52 6.48
CA TYR A 114 9.26 -11.29 6.51
C TYR A 114 8.76 -11.70 5.13
N ALA A 115 9.58 -11.63 4.07
CA ALA A 115 9.18 -12.00 2.72
C ALA A 115 8.51 -13.40 2.64
N ASN A 116 9.07 -14.40 3.33
CA ASN A 116 8.49 -15.75 3.39
C ASN A 116 7.13 -15.77 4.11
N PHE A 117 6.93 -14.90 5.11
CA PHE A 117 5.66 -14.81 5.81
C PHE A 117 4.61 -14.14 4.92
N TYR A 118 4.99 -13.09 4.18
CA TYR A 118 4.10 -12.40 3.23
C TYR A 118 3.60 -13.31 2.11
N ASP A 119 4.45 -14.24 1.64
CA ASP A 119 4.13 -15.15 0.53
C ASP A 119 2.95 -16.11 0.84
N GLN A 120 2.56 -16.22 2.11
CA GLN A 120 1.35 -16.93 2.55
C GLN A 120 0.04 -16.25 2.11
N ALA A 121 0.08 -14.95 1.77
CA ALA A 121 -1.04 -14.24 1.21
C ALA A 121 -0.97 -14.22 -0.31
N SER A 122 -2.13 -14.36 -0.96
CA SER A 122 -2.23 -14.24 -2.41
C SER A 122 -3.59 -13.68 -2.82
N VAL A 123 -3.60 -12.93 -3.91
CA VAL A 123 -4.81 -12.28 -4.43
C VAL A 123 -4.87 -12.50 -5.94
N THR A 124 -6.03 -12.97 -6.40
CA THR A 124 -6.36 -13.04 -7.82
C THR A 124 -6.76 -11.65 -8.31
N VAL A 125 -6.11 -11.18 -9.38
CA VAL A 125 -6.43 -9.91 -10.03
C VAL A 125 -6.67 -10.12 -11.52
N GLU A 126 -7.40 -9.19 -12.13
CA GLU A 126 -7.63 -9.24 -13.58
C GLU A 126 -6.31 -8.94 -14.29
N SER A 127 -5.97 -9.76 -15.27
CA SER A 127 -4.79 -9.52 -16.09
C SER A 127 -5.10 -8.46 -17.16
N LYS A 128 -4.04 -7.92 -17.78
CA LYS A 128 -4.18 -7.08 -18.98
C LYS A 128 -4.75 -7.82 -20.19
N ILE A 129 -4.81 -9.15 -20.14
CA ILE A 129 -5.42 -9.99 -21.17
C ILE A 129 -6.89 -10.25 -20.75
N PRO A 130 -7.87 -9.76 -21.53
CA PRO A 130 -9.28 -9.95 -21.19
C PRO A 130 -9.64 -11.42 -20.95
N GLY A 131 -10.36 -11.68 -19.86
CA GLY A 131 -10.80 -13.03 -19.48
C GLY A 131 -9.71 -13.93 -18.89
N LYS A 132 -8.55 -13.37 -18.52
CA LYS A 132 -7.52 -14.09 -17.76
C LYS A 132 -7.22 -13.38 -16.45
N ASP A 133 -7.03 -14.19 -15.42
CA ASP A 133 -6.59 -13.73 -14.11
C ASP A 133 -5.12 -14.04 -13.88
N VAL A 134 -4.51 -13.29 -12.95
CA VAL A 134 -3.16 -13.51 -12.44
C VAL A 134 -3.23 -13.57 -10.91
N ILE A 135 -2.50 -14.52 -10.32
CA ILE A 135 -2.33 -14.59 -8.87
C ILE A 135 -1.08 -13.80 -8.49
N ILE A 136 -1.26 -12.81 -7.61
CA ILE A 136 -0.15 -12.04 -7.03
C ILE A 136 0.06 -12.52 -5.61
N HIS A 137 1.31 -12.87 -5.28
CA HIS A 137 1.72 -13.25 -3.93
C HIS A 137 2.20 -12.04 -3.12
N GLY A 138 2.00 -12.09 -1.80
CA GLY A 138 2.51 -11.08 -0.88
C GLY A 138 4.05 -11.04 -0.91
N ARG A 139 4.59 -9.84 -1.05
CA ARG A 139 6.03 -9.54 -1.09
C ARG A 139 6.29 -8.20 -0.42
N PRO A 140 7.53 -7.92 0.01
CA PRO A 140 7.91 -6.59 0.47
C PRO A 140 7.55 -5.52 -0.58
N ILE A 141 7.06 -4.37 -0.12
CA ILE A 141 6.73 -3.26 -1.01
C ILE A 141 8.03 -2.54 -1.36
N GLU A 142 8.50 -2.78 -2.57
CA GLU A 142 9.68 -2.13 -3.13
C GLU A 142 9.28 -1.34 -4.39
N PHE A 143 9.81 -0.12 -4.49
CA PHE A 143 9.68 0.69 -5.69
C PHE A 143 10.99 0.59 -6.48
N ALA A 144 10.89 0.14 -7.72
CA ALA A 144 12.03 0.03 -8.62
C ALA A 144 11.91 1.07 -9.74
N ILE A 145 13.05 1.67 -10.10
CA ILE A 145 13.22 2.47 -11.30
C ILE A 145 14.19 1.76 -12.25
N GLY A 146 13.95 1.88 -13.55
CA GLY A 146 14.81 1.29 -14.57
C GLY A 146 14.87 2.14 -15.82
N LEU A 147 15.97 2.03 -16.55
CA LEU A 147 16.17 2.73 -17.82
C LEU A 147 15.55 1.95 -18.97
N SER A 148 14.80 2.65 -19.83
CA SER A 148 14.29 2.07 -21.07
C SER A 148 15.43 1.86 -22.07
N LYS A 149 15.51 0.68 -22.66
CA LYS A 149 16.50 0.35 -23.71
C LYS A 149 16.31 1.17 -25.00
N GLU A 150 15.08 1.64 -25.25
CA GLU A 150 14.70 2.36 -26.48
C GLU A 150 14.58 3.87 -26.23
N GLY A 151 15.02 4.36 -25.07
CA GLY A 151 14.92 5.77 -24.70
C GLY A 151 15.78 6.67 -25.58
N GLN A 152 15.20 7.75 -26.10
CA GLN A 152 15.90 8.73 -26.96
C GLN A 152 16.94 9.56 -26.20
N TYR A 153 16.87 9.62 -24.88
CA TYR A 153 17.70 10.48 -24.02
C TYR A 153 18.37 9.66 -22.90
N SER A 154 19.17 8.66 -23.27
CA SER A 154 19.81 7.73 -22.31
C SER A 154 20.66 8.43 -21.26
N GLU A 155 21.47 9.43 -21.65
CA GLU A 155 22.35 10.18 -20.73
C GLU A 155 21.55 11.00 -19.70
N LEU A 156 20.49 11.68 -20.13
CA LEU A 156 19.61 12.44 -19.23
C LEU A 156 18.83 11.50 -18.31
N ALA A 157 18.37 10.37 -18.84
CA ALA A 157 17.67 9.36 -18.03
C ALA A 157 18.61 8.77 -16.96
N GLN A 158 19.87 8.47 -17.30
CA GLN A 158 20.88 8.06 -16.34
C GLN A 158 21.13 9.14 -15.29
N SER A 159 21.31 10.40 -15.71
CA SER A 159 21.50 11.53 -14.79
C SER A 159 20.34 11.68 -13.80
N PHE A 160 19.10 11.43 -14.24
CA PHE A 160 17.93 11.43 -13.37
C PHE A 160 17.94 10.27 -12.37
N VAL A 161 18.30 9.06 -12.82
CA VAL A 161 18.46 7.91 -11.91
C VAL A 161 19.54 8.20 -10.87
N ASP A 162 20.68 8.73 -11.29
CA ASP A 162 21.80 9.07 -10.40
C ASP A 162 21.40 10.13 -9.36
N LEU A 163 20.60 11.14 -9.75
CA LEU A 163 20.03 12.12 -8.83
C LEU A 163 19.08 11.45 -7.83
N LEU A 164 18.14 10.64 -8.33
CA LEU A 164 17.09 10.01 -7.52
C LEU A 164 17.65 9.03 -6.50
N THR A 165 18.70 8.28 -6.87
CA THR A 165 19.38 7.31 -6.00
C THR A 165 20.60 7.89 -5.29
N GLY A 166 20.89 9.18 -5.49
CA GLY A 166 21.97 9.90 -4.83
C GLY A 166 21.53 10.53 -3.51
N PRO A 167 22.44 11.17 -2.75
CA PRO A 167 22.14 11.74 -1.44
C PRO A 167 20.99 12.75 -1.44
N GLU A 168 20.88 13.56 -2.50
CA GLU A 168 19.80 14.53 -2.68
C GLU A 168 18.45 13.83 -2.87
N GLY A 169 18.38 12.86 -3.79
CA GLY A 169 17.18 12.06 -4.00
C GLY A 169 16.74 11.29 -2.76
N SER A 170 17.69 10.67 -2.03
CA SER A 170 17.41 10.00 -0.76
C SER A 170 16.77 10.94 0.26
N SER A 171 17.31 12.16 0.41
CA SER A 171 16.76 13.16 1.33
C SER A 171 15.33 13.55 0.94
N ILE A 172 15.07 13.79 -0.34
CA ILE A 172 13.73 14.13 -0.86
C ILE A 172 12.74 12.97 -0.62
N LEU A 173 13.18 11.73 -0.83
CA LEU A 173 12.36 10.53 -0.61
C LEU A 173 12.00 10.36 0.87
N GLU A 174 12.96 10.53 1.78
CA GLU A 174 12.73 10.49 3.23
C GLU A 174 11.75 11.58 3.70
N GLU A 175 11.90 12.80 3.19
CA GLU A 175 10.95 13.89 3.42
C GLU A 175 9.53 13.49 3.00
N CYS A 176 9.40 12.85 1.82
CA CYS A 176 8.15 12.29 1.31
C CYS A 176 7.65 11.03 2.03
N GLY A 177 8.36 10.54 3.05
CA GLY A 177 7.98 9.36 3.83
C GLY A 177 8.28 8.02 3.16
N MET A 178 9.09 8.04 2.11
CA MET A 178 9.67 6.85 1.51
C MET A 178 10.96 6.49 2.23
N ILE A 179 11.43 5.27 2.04
CA ILE A 179 12.68 4.82 2.66
C ILE A 179 13.62 4.39 1.53
N PRO A 180 14.66 5.19 1.25
CA PRO A 180 15.66 4.87 0.24
C PRO A 180 16.43 3.60 0.61
N CYS A 181 16.91 2.92 -0.42
CA CYS A 181 17.83 1.79 -0.30
C CYS A 181 19.29 2.24 -0.14
#